data_AF-X0W1T8-F1
#
_entry.id   AF-X0W1T8-F1
#
_cell.length_a   1.000
_cell.length_b   1.000
_cell.length_c   1.000
_cell.angle_alpha   90.00
_cell.angle_beta   90.00
_cell.angle_gamma   90.00
#
_symmetry.space_group_name_H-M   'P 1'
#
loop_
_entity.id
_entity.type
_entity.pdbx_description
1 polymer ?
#
loop_
_entity_poly.entity_id
_entity_poly.type
_entity_poly.pdbx_seq_one_letter_code
_entity_poly.pdbx_strand_id
1 'polypeptide(L)'
;HLVSSALSDVYYAISAMVDGLAGPLHGLANQEVLRWIQGVMEKMGGKTPSEEEMKKFVWDTLNSGQVIPGYGHAVLRKTDPRYKAQRDFCLKHLPDDPIFKYVDSLYRVVPDILREHGKAKNPWPNVDAQSGVIQWYYGIREYDFYTVLFSIGRAIGVLSNIIWDRALGYPIERPKSLSTKMIEDIAFKK
;
A
#
# COMPACT_ATOMS: atom_id res chain seq x y z
N HIS A 1 15.98 -11.95 1.03
CA HIS A 1 16.15 -13.39 0.82
C HIS A 1 17.14 -13.66 -0.32
N LEU A 2 16.78 -13.46 -1.60
CA LEU A 2 17.62 -13.71 -2.78
C LEU A 2 19.10 -13.32 -2.62
N VAL A 3 19.40 -12.04 -2.36
CA VAL A 3 20.80 -11.57 -2.21
C VAL A 3 21.54 -12.28 -1.08
N SER A 4 20.88 -12.52 0.05
CA SER A 4 21.49 -13.21 1.20
C SER A 4 21.68 -14.73 0.95
N SER A 5 20.91 -15.34 0.03
CA SER A 5 21.08 -16.76 -0.32
C SER A 5 22.44 -17.06 -0.98
N ALA A 6 23.09 -16.04 -1.54
CA ALA A 6 24.45 -16.09 -2.06
C ALA A 6 25.54 -15.87 -0.98
N LEU A 7 25.14 -15.86 0.31
CA LEU A 7 25.98 -15.59 1.48
C LEU A 7 26.49 -14.14 1.59
N SER A 8 25.94 -13.20 0.82
CA SER A 8 26.11 -11.77 1.09
C SER A 8 25.58 -11.43 2.49
N ASP A 9 26.31 -10.56 3.20
CA ASP A 9 25.91 -10.12 4.53
C ASP A 9 24.61 -9.30 4.53
N VAL A 10 24.13 -9.03 5.74
CA VAL A 10 22.85 -8.35 5.96
C VAL A 10 22.83 -6.91 5.43
N TYR A 11 23.97 -6.21 5.36
CA TYR A 11 24.01 -4.83 4.89
C TYR A 11 23.77 -4.79 3.37
N TYR A 12 24.43 -5.67 2.61
CA TYR A 12 24.18 -5.79 1.18
C TYR A 12 22.75 -6.27 0.89
N ALA A 13 22.26 -7.24 1.65
CA ALA A 13 20.89 -7.74 1.47
C ALA A 13 19.83 -6.68 1.77
N ILE A 14 20.04 -5.84 2.78
CA ILE A 14 19.13 -4.74 3.12
C ILE A 14 19.25 -3.59 2.12
N SER A 15 20.44 -3.26 1.60
CA SER A 15 20.58 -2.26 0.53
C SER A 15 19.74 -2.65 -0.69
N ALA A 16 19.87 -3.89 -1.17
CA ALA A 16 19.08 -4.37 -2.30
C ALA A 16 17.57 -4.40 -2.01
N MET A 17 17.18 -4.67 -0.75
CA MET A 17 15.77 -4.55 -0.33
C MET A 17 15.27 -3.11 -0.43
N VAL A 18 16.07 -2.12 -0.02
CA VAL A 18 15.71 -0.70 -0.11
C VAL A 18 15.60 -0.28 -1.57
N ASP A 19 16.50 -0.70 -2.44
CA ASP A 19 16.45 -0.39 -3.88
C ASP A 19 15.15 -0.93 -4.52
N GLY A 20 14.78 -2.17 -4.20
CA GLY A 20 13.50 -2.74 -4.66
C GLY A 20 12.28 -2.02 -4.06
N LEU A 21 12.36 -1.61 -2.81
CA LEU A 21 11.29 -0.88 -2.12
C LEU A 21 11.09 0.54 -2.67
N ALA A 22 12.16 1.18 -3.15
CA ALA A 22 12.10 2.51 -3.76
C ALA A 22 11.36 2.52 -5.12
N GLY A 23 11.14 1.34 -5.73
CA GLY A 23 10.38 1.21 -6.96
C GLY A 23 8.94 1.74 -6.83
N PRO A 24 8.41 2.48 -7.83
CA PRO A 24 7.07 3.07 -7.77
C PRO A 24 5.94 2.08 -7.48
N LEU A 25 6.05 0.88 -8.03
CA LEU A 25 5.06 -0.19 -7.86
C LEU A 25 5.13 -0.87 -6.48
N HIS A 26 6.05 -0.48 -5.61
CA HIS A 26 6.21 -1.07 -4.29
C HIS A 26 6.07 -0.05 -3.15
N GLY A 27 6.85 1.04 -3.16
CA GLY A 27 7.01 1.91 -1.99
C GLY A 27 6.05 3.09 -1.89
N LEU A 28 5.35 3.46 -2.97
CA LEU A 28 4.74 4.80 -3.07
C LEU A 28 3.25 4.87 -2.72
N ALA A 29 2.59 3.76 -2.38
CA ALA A 29 1.15 3.76 -2.12
C ALA A 29 0.74 4.78 -1.04
N ASN A 30 1.50 4.89 0.05
CA ASN A 30 1.23 5.83 1.15
C ASN A 30 1.18 7.29 0.67
N GLN A 31 2.24 7.75 -0.01
CA GLN A 31 2.34 9.12 -0.52
C GLN A 31 1.32 9.41 -1.62
N GLU A 32 1.01 8.42 -2.48
CA GLU A 32 -0.01 8.57 -3.52
C GLU A 32 -1.41 8.76 -2.92
N VAL A 33 -1.76 7.99 -1.90
CA VAL A 33 -3.04 8.14 -1.21
C VAL A 33 -3.13 9.51 -0.54
N LEU A 34 -2.11 9.93 0.22
CA LEU A 34 -2.15 11.22 0.91
C LEU A 34 -2.24 12.40 -0.08
N ARG A 35 -1.45 12.40 -1.16
CA ARG A 35 -1.54 13.43 -2.22
C ARG A 35 -2.93 13.44 -2.86
N TRP A 36 -3.49 12.27 -3.13
CA TRP A 36 -4.84 12.17 -3.69
C TRP A 36 -5.87 12.77 -2.74
N ILE A 37 -5.84 12.43 -1.44
CA ILE A 37 -6.76 12.99 -0.44
C ILE A 37 -6.66 14.52 -0.40
N GLN A 38 -5.46 15.08 -0.36
CA GLN A 38 -5.26 16.54 -0.37
C GLN A 38 -5.83 17.17 -1.65
N GLY A 39 -5.65 16.54 -2.81
CA GLY A 39 -6.28 16.99 -4.06
C GLY A 39 -7.82 16.90 -4.03
N VAL A 40 -8.41 15.92 -3.33
CA VAL A 40 -9.86 15.87 -3.07
C VAL A 40 -10.28 17.03 -2.18
N MET A 41 -9.52 17.33 -1.13
CA MET A 41 -9.80 18.46 -0.24
C MET A 41 -9.83 19.79 -0.99
N GLU A 42 -8.84 20.02 -1.86
CA GLU A 42 -8.76 21.21 -2.71
C GLU A 42 -9.98 21.31 -3.64
N LYS A 43 -10.34 20.23 -4.34
CA LYS A 43 -11.51 20.19 -5.24
C LYS A 43 -12.83 20.45 -4.51
N MET A 44 -12.91 20.10 -3.23
CA MET A 44 -14.09 20.31 -2.38
C MET A 44 -14.04 21.65 -1.63
N GLY A 45 -13.03 22.49 -1.85
CA GLY A 45 -12.91 23.81 -1.22
C GLY A 45 -12.51 23.78 0.26
N GLY A 46 -11.85 22.70 0.70
CA GLY A 46 -11.33 22.54 2.07
C GLY A 46 -12.37 22.34 3.17
N LYS A 47 -13.67 22.29 2.83
CA LYS A 47 -14.75 22.00 3.77
C LYS A 47 -14.88 20.49 4.00
N THR A 48 -15.13 20.06 5.23
CA THR A 48 -15.47 18.65 5.48
C THR A 48 -16.73 18.28 4.69
N PRO A 49 -16.67 17.31 3.77
CA PRO A 49 -17.82 16.95 2.96
C PRO A 49 -18.84 16.20 3.79
N SER A 50 -20.12 16.43 3.48
CA SER A 50 -21.18 15.54 3.89
C SER A 50 -20.98 14.14 3.28
N GLU A 51 -21.62 13.14 3.88
CA GLU A 51 -21.55 11.77 3.37
C GLU A 51 -22.06 11.66 1.93
N GLU A 52 -23.12 12.40 1.58
CA GLU A 52 -23.68 12.43 0.23
C GLU A 52 -22.75 13.09 -0.79
N GLU A 53 -22.06 14.17 -0.42
CA GLU A 53 -21.02 14.77 -1.27
C GLU A 53 -19.86 13.81 -1.51
N MET A 54 -19.45 13.06 -0.48
CA MET A 54 -18.40 12.05 -0.62
C MET A 54 -18.86 10.87 -1.49
N LYS A 55 -20.08 10.35 -1.30
CA LYS A 55 -20.65 9.29 -2.15
C LYS A 55 -20.68 9.70 -3.62
N LYS A 56 -21.16 10.92 -3.89
CA LYS A 56 -21.19 11.48 -5.25
C LYS A 56 -19.79 11.55 -5.85
N PHE A 57 -18.82 12.09 -5.10
CA PHE A 57 -17.43 12.18 -5.54
C PHE A 57 -16.84 10.80 -5.89
N VAL A 58 -17.08 9.79 -5.04
CA VAL A 58 -16.60 8.41 -5.27
C VAL A 58 -17.23 7.83 -6.54
N TRP A 59 -18.54 7.98 -6.74
CA TRP A 59 -19.23 7.53 -7.96
C TRP A 59 -18.69 8.23 -9.21
N ASP A 60 -18.56 9.55 -9.18
CA ASP A 60 -18.02 10.34 -10.29
C ASP A 60 -16.60 9.89 -10.66
N THR A 61 -15.77 9.62 -9.65
CA THR A 61 -14.40 9.09 -9.82
C THR A 61 -14.42 7.73 -10.50
N LEU A 62 -15.22 6.78 -10.01
CA LEU A 62 -15.32 5.44 -10.59
C LEU A 62 -15.89 5.44 -12.01
N ASN A 63 -16.91 6.28 -12.26
CA ASN A 63 -17.55 6.41 -13.56
C ASN A 63 -16.64 7.06 -14.62
N SER A 64 -15.68 7.87 -14.19
CA SER A 64 -14.61 8.40 -15.06
C SER A 64 -13.52 7.38 -15.42
N GLY A 65 -13.60 6.16 -14.89
CA GLY A 65 -12.61 5.11 -15.08
C GLY A 65 -11.39 5.20 -14.15
N GLN A 66 -11.43 6.09 -13.16
CA GLN A 66 -10.39 6.18 -12.13
C GLN A 66 -10.66 5.20 -10.97
N VAL A 67 -9.65 4.99 -10.14
CA VAL A 67 -9.73 4.15 -8.94
C VAL A 67 -9.66 5.00 -7.68
N ILE A 68 -10.13 4.47 -6.55
CA ILE A 68 -9.93 5.07 -5.23
C ILE A 68 -8.62 4.50 -4.63
N PRO A 69 -7.55 5.31 -4.51
CA PRO A 69 -6.26 4.82 -4.00
C PRO A 69 -6.40 4.19 -2.60
N GLY A 70 -5.69 3.09 -2.38
CA GLY A 70 -5.71 2.36 -1.11
C GLY A 70 -6.89 1.39 -0.94
N TYR A 71 -7.84 1.35 -1.87
CA TYR A 71 -8.98 0.41 -1.89
C TYR A 71 -8.88 -0.58 -3.06
N GLY A 72 -9.55 -1.74 -2.96
CA GLY A 72 -9.69 -2.67 -4.10
C GLY A 72 -8.64 -3.78 -4.17
N HIS A 73 -8.09 -4.22 -3.03
CA HIS A 73 -6.99 -5.19 -3.02
C HIS A 73 -7.41 -6.58 -3.54
N ALA A 74 -6.57 -7.21 -4.35
CA ALA A 74 -6.82 -8.53 -4.94
C ALA A 74 -7.00 -9.68 -3.92
N VAL A 75 -6.48 -9.53 -2.68
CA VAL A 75 -6.32 -10.62 -1.70
C VAL A 75 -7.13 -10.39 -0.43
N LEU A 76 -7.20 -9.15 0.07
CA LEU A 76 -7.81 -8.83 1.37
C LEU A 76 -9.34 -8.89 1.30
N ARG A 77 -9.95 -9.92 1.91
CA ARG A 77 -11.42 -10.11 1.93
C ARG A 77 -12.17 -9.24 2.94
N LYS A 78 -11.45 -8.55 3.83
CA LYS A 78 -11.95 -7.66 4.89
C LYS A 78 -11.00 -6.49 5.06
N THR A 79 -11.42 -5.47 5.81
CA THR A 79 -10.55 -4.35 6.21
C THR A 79 -9.23 -4.88 6.76
N ASP A 80 -8.11 -4.34 6.27
CA ASP A 80 -6.78 -4.66 6.78
C ASP A 80 -6.70 -4.33 8.29
N PRO A 81 -6.32 -5.28 9.15
CA PRO A 81 -6.16 -4.99 10.58
C PRO A 81 -5.15 -3.87 10.86
N ARG A 82 -4.17 -3.66 9.97
CA ARG A 82 -3.20 -2.55 10.08
C ARG A 82 -3.86 -1.20 9.81
N TYR A 83 -4.77 -1.13 8.84
CA TYR A 83 -5.61 0.05 8.62
C TYR A 83 -6.45 0.33 9.85
N LYS A 84 -7.14 -0.69 10.39
CA LYS A 84 -7.99 -0.55 11.57
C LYS A 84 -7.21 -0.01 12.78
N ALA A 85 -6.04 -0.57 13.07
CA ALA A 85 -5.21 -0.12 14.19
C ALA A 85 -4.83 1.37 14.07
N GLN A 86 -4.49 1.83 12.86
CA GLN A 86 -4.17 3.23 12.62
C GLN A 86 -5.41 4.14 12.63
N ARG A 87 -6.57 3.64 12.18
CA ARG A 87 -7.84 4.36 12.31
C ARG A 87 -8.25 4.54 13.76
N ASP A 88 -8.14 3.49 14.58
CA ASP A 88 -8.43 3.55 16.01
C ASP A 88 -7.50 4.54 16.73
N PHE A 89 -6.22 4.59 16.33
CA PHE A 89 -5.28 5.61 16.78
C PHE A 89 -5.74 7.04 16.41
N CYS A 90 -6.14 7.27 15.16
CA CYS A 90 -6.62 8.59 14.73
C CYS A 90 -7.91 9.02 15.45
N LEU A 91 -8.87 8.11 15.63
CA LEU A 91 -10.10 8.37 16.38
C LEU A 91 -9.82 8.82 17.82
N LYS A 92 -8.75 8.31 18.43
CA LYS A 92 -8.36 8.67 19.80
C LYS A 92 -7.54 9.96 19.89
N HIS A 93 -6.66 10.20 18.94
CA HIS A 93 -5.60 11.21 19.09
C HIS A 93 -5.72 12.42 18.14
N LEU A 94 -6.37 12.26 16.99
CA LEU A 94 -6.58 13.34 16.01
C LEU A 94 -7.97 13.26 15.34
N PRO A 95 -9.08 13.09 16.10
CA PRO A 95 -10.41 12.94 15.52
C PRO A 95 -10.87 14.18 14.73
N ASP A 96 -10.34 15.35 15.09
CA ASP A 96 -10.70 16.62 14.49
C ASP A 96 -9.83 17.06 13.31
N ASP A 97 -8.77 16.30 13.00
CA ASP A 97 -7.89 16.62 11.88
C ASP A 97 -8.67 16.62 10.55
N PRO A 98 -8.56 17.69 9.72
CA PRO A 98 -9.28 17.79 8.47
C PRO A 98 -8.98 16.64 7.49
N ILE A 99 -7.72 16.21 7.36
CA ILE A 99 -7.35 15.13 6.44
C ILE A 99 -7.95 13.82 6.96
N PHE A 100 -7.89 13.56 8.25
CA PHE A 100 -8.47 12.36 8.85
C PHE A 100 -10.00 12.30 8.66
N LYS A 101 -10.71 13.43 8.75
CA LYS A 101 -12.16 13.47 8.46
C LYS A 101 -12.49 13.00 7.05
N TYR A 102 -11.66 13.34 6.06
CA TYR A 102 -11.82 12.83 4.68
C TYR A 102 -11.54 11.33 4.61
N VAL A 103 -10.45 10.87 5.23
CA VAL A 103 -10.09 9.43 5.26
C VAL A 103 -11.19 8.59 5.92
N ASP A 104 -11.74 9.05 7.05
CA ASP A 104 -12.82 8.37 7.75
C ASP A 104 -14.14 8.39 6.97
N SER A 105 -14.45 9.52 6.30
CA SER A 105 -15.61 9.61 5.42
C SER A 105 -15.52 8.61 4.26
N LEU A 106 -14.36 8.51 3.60
CA LEU A 106 -14.11 7.52 2.55
C LEU A 106 -14.30 6.09 3.07
N TYR A 107 -13.82 5.77 4.27
CA TYR A 107 -13.99 4.44 4.85
C TYR A 107 -15.46 4.04 5.02
N ARG A 108 -16.34 5.00 5.33
CA ARG A 108 -17.77 4.75 5.52
C ARG A 108 -18.50 4.50 4.20
N VAL A 109 -18.06 5.10 3.10
CA VAL A 109 -18.82 5.09 1.84
C VAL A 109 -18.22 4.22 0.74
N VAL A 110 -16.89 4.18 0.63
CA VAL A 110 -16.19 3.52 -0.49
C VAL A 110 -16.44 2.01 -0.50
N PRO A 111 -16.42 1.28 0.63
CA PRO A 111 -16.62 -0.17 0.59
C PRO A 111 -17.96 -0.60 -0.01
N ASP A 112 -19.05 0.11 0.32
CA ASP A 112 -20.38 -0.23 -0.20
C ASP A 112 -20.54 0.18 -1.66
N ILE A 113 -20.03 1.36 -2.04
CA ILE A 113 -20.04 1.79 -3.45
C ILE A 113 -19.22 0.83 -4.33
N LEU A 114 -18.06 0.37 -3.87
CA LEU A 114 -17.24 -0.57 -4.65
C LEU A 114 -17.91 -1.94 -4.81
N ARG A 115 -18.75 -2.37 -3.85
CA ARG A 115 -19.59 -3.57 -4.01
C ARG A 115 -20.67 -3.35 -5.05
N GLU A 116 -21.38 -2.23 -4.97
CA GLU A 116 -22.45 -1.88 -5.90
C GLU A 116 -21.94 -1.70 -7.33
N HIS A 117 -20.79 -1.04 -7.51
CA HIS A 117 -20.12 -0.87 -8.80
C HIS A 117 -19.64 -2.20 -9.42
N GLY A 118 -19.49 -3.28 -8.62
CA GLY A 118 -19.31 -4.64 -9.10
C GLY A 118 -17.95 -5.00 -9.73
N LYS A 119 -17.05 -4.04 -9.96
CA LYS A 119 -15.70 -4.32 -10.52
C LYS A 119 -14.67 -4.76 -9.49
N ALA A 120 -14.81 -4.34 -8.23
CA ALA A 120 -13.82 -4.62 -7.19
C ALA A 120 -14.09 -5.98 -6.53
N LYS A 121 -13.13 -6.90 -6.61
CA LYS A 121 -13.25 -8.21 -5.96
C LYS A 121 -13.34 -8.11 -4.43
N ASN A 122 -12.54 -7.22 -3.83
CA ASN A 122 -12.62 -6.91 -2.42
C ASN A 122 -12.54 -5.39 -2.20
N PRO A 123 -13.57 -4.77 -1.61
CA PRO A 123 -13.74 -3.31 -1.60
C PRO A 123 -13.05 -2.61 -0.41
N TRP A 124 -12.08 -3.25 0.24
CA TRP A 124 -11.58 -2.83 1.55
C TRP A 124 -10.26 -2.09 1.47
N PRO A 125 -9.99 -1.16 2.41
CA PRO A 125 -8.74 -0.43 2.45
C PRO A 125 -7.58 -1.28 3.01
N ASN A 126 -6.36 -0.91 2.62
CA ASN A 126 -5.11 -1.39 3.19
C ASN A 126 -4.45 -0.34 4.11
N VAL A 127 -3.33 -0.69 4.75
CA VAL A 127 -2.59 0.23 5.65
C VAL A 127 -2.22 1.57 5.01
N ASP A 128 -1.88 1.59 3.72
CA ASP A 128 -1.41 2.79 3.02
C ASP A 128 -2.52 3.82 2.84
N ALA A 129 -3.79 3.40 2.96
CA ALA A 129 -4.94 4.29 2.96
C ALA A 129 -5.06 5.17 4.22
N GLN A 130 -4.28 4.89 5.27
CA GLN A 130 -4.34 5.58 6.55
C GLN A 130 -2.99 6.19 6.96
N SER A 131 -1.87 5.54 6.69
CA SER A 131 -0.58 5.91 7.30
C SER A 131 -0.12 7.34 7.06
N GLY A 132 -0.40 7.89 5.88
CA GLY A 132 0.04 9.24 5.50
C GLY A 132 -0.57 10.32 6.39
N VAL A 133 -1.82 10.17 6.83
CA VAL A 133 -2.46 11.18 7.68
C VAL A 133 -1.76 11.34 9.02
N ILE A 134 -1.30 10.23 9.61
CA ILE A 134 -0.59 10.23 10.89
C ILE A 134 0.76 10.92 10.71
N GLN A 135 1.52 10.55 9.68
CA GLN A 135 2.83 11.13 9.39
C GLN A 135 2.72 12.65 9.18
N TRP A 136 1.77 13.07 8.35
CA TRP A 136 1.52 14.47 8.05
C TRP A 136 1.12 15.29 9.28
N TYR A 137 0.22 14.75 10.11
CA TYR A 137 -0.28 15.41 11.31
C TYR A 137 0.85 15.73 12.30
N TYR A 138 1.76 14.77 12.53
CA TYR A 138 2.89 14.94 13.45
C TYR A 138 4.13 15.60 12.81
N GLY A 139 3.99 16.17 11.61
CA GLY A 139 4.99 17.05 11.02
C GLY A 139 5.95 16.41 10.02
N ILE A 140 5.79 15.13 9.67
CA ILE A 140 6.54 14.50 8.59
C ILE A 140 5.77 14.75 7.28
N ARG A 141 6.12 15.83 6.58
CA ARG A 141 5.38 16.33 5.40
C ARG A 141 6.12 16.13 4.09
N GLU A 142 7.34 15.61 4.17
CA GLU A 142 8.22 15.31 3.05
C GLU A 142 7.83 13.94 2.48
N TYR A 143 6.98 13.94 1.45
CA TYR A 143 6.48 12.72 0.80
C TYR A 143 7.58 11.70 0.49
N ASP A 144 8.71 12.17 -0.05
CA ASP A 144 9.81 11.30 -0.49
C ASP A 144 10.48 10.57 0.69
N PHE A 145 10.25 11.02 1.93
CA PHE A 145 10.76 10.38 3.14
C PHE A 145 9.89 9.20 3.62
N TYR A 146 8.66 9.05 3.12
CA TYR A 146 7.72 8.04 3.63
C TYR A 146 8.22 6.61 3.39
N THR A 147 8.86 6.36 2.25
CA THR A 147 9.45 5.06 1.93
C THR A 147 10.65 4.73 2.83
N VAL A 148 11.34 5.74 3.38
CA VAL A 148 12.41 5.54 4.37
C VAL A 148 11.83 5.00 5.68
N LEU A 149 10.70 5.55 6.15
CA LEU A 149 10.01 5.01 7.33
C LEU A 149 9.53 3.58 7.09
N PHE A 150 9.03 3.29 5.88
CA PHE A 150 8.64 1.95 5.49
C PHE A 150 9.83 0.98 5.50
N SER A 151 10.99 1.39 4.99
CA SER A 151 12.18 0.54 4.92
C SER A 151 12.67 0.16 6.32
N ILE A 152 12.64 1.07 7.28
CA ILE A 152 13.01 0.82 8.68
C ILE A 152 12.08 -0.23 9.30
N GLY A 153 10.76 -0.07 9.16
CA GLY A 153 9.79 -1.04 9.66
C GLY A 153 9.92 -2.41 8.98
N ARG A 154 10.22 -2.43 7.68
CA ARG A 154 10.41 -3.65 6.89
C ARG A 154 11.69 -4.39 7.26
N ALA A 155 12.76 -3.68 7.61
CA ALA A 155 14.05 -4.27 7.95
C ALA A 155 13.93 -5.27 9.10
N ILE A 156 13.08 -5.01 10.10
CA ILE A 156 12.86 -5.92 11.25
C ILE A 156 12.44 -7.31 10.78
N GLY A 157 11.44 -7.40 9.89
CA GLY A 157 10.94 -8.68 9.37
C GLY A 157 11.94 -9.36 8.44
N VAL A 158 12.58 -8.59 7.54
CA VAL A 158 13.54 -9.14 6.57
C VAL A 158 14.79 -9.67 7.27
N LEU A 159 15.34 -8.94 8.24
CA LEU A 159 16.49 -9.39 9.03
C LEU A 159 16.15 -10.63 9.86
N SER A 160 14.98 -10.64 10.51
CA SER A 160 14.51 -11.82 11.26
C SER A 160 14.45 -13.05 10.36
N ASN A 161 13.93 -12.92 9.13
CA ASN A 161 13.90 -14.03 8.19
C ASN A 161 15.29 -14.43 7.72
N ILE A 162 16.19 -13.48 7.45
CA ILE A 162 17.57 -13.79 7.04
C ILE A 162 18.31 -14.60 8.11
N ILE A 163 18.12 -14.28 9.40
CA ILE A 163 18.70 -15.06 10.51
C ILE A 163 18.23 -16.52 10.43
N TRP A 164 16.93 -16.74 10.23
CA TRP A 164 16.37 -18.09 10.07
C TRP A 164 16.85 -18.79 8.80
N ASP A 165 16.94 -18.09 7.68
CA ASP A 165 17.45 -18.64 6.42
C ASP A 165 18.88 -19.20 6.62
N ARG A 166 19.72 -18.54 7.43
CA ARG A 166 21.07 -19.02 7.77
C ARG A 166 21.05 -20.14 8.78
N ALA A 167 20.26 -20.02 9.85
CA ALA A 167 20.14 -21.05 10.88
C ALA A 167 19.63 -22.39 10.33
N LEU A 168 18.74 -22.35 9.35
CA LEU A 168 18.18 -23.53 8.67
C LEU A 168 19.02 -24.01 7.49
N GLY A 169 20.13 -23.32 7.16
CA GLY A 169 21.01 -23.70 6.07
C GLY A 169 20.34 -23.66 4.69
N TYR A 170 19.45 -22.70 4.45
CA TYR A 170 18.80 -22.57 3.14
C TYR A 170 19.84 -22.31 2.03
N PRO A 171 19.75 -23.04 0.89
CA PRO A 171 20.70 -22.94 -0.20
C PRO A 171 20.51 -21.66 -1.02
N ILE A 172 21.40 -21.46 -1.99
CA ILE A 172 21.28 -20.40 -2.99
C ILE A 172 19.96 -20.51 -3.77
N GLU A 173 19.24 -19.39 -3.88
CA GLU A 173 18.07 -19.28 -4.75
C GLU A 173 18.53 -19.17 -6.20
N ARG A 174 18.20 -20.16 -7.03
CA ARG A 174 18.67 -20.25 -8.43
C ARG A 174 17.58 -20.79 -9.36
N PRO A 175 16.55 -19.99 -9.69
CA PRO A 175 15.50 -20.40 -10.61
C PRO A 175 16.05 -20.57 -12.03
N LYS A 176 15.39 -21.41 -12.83
CA LYS A 176 15.69 -21.57 -14.26
C LYS A 176 14.90 -20.54 -15.07
N SER A 177 15.58 -19.78 -15.92
CA SER A 177 14.93 -18.94 -16.92
C SER A 177 14.63 -19.73 -18.19
N LEU A 178 13.50 -19.44 -18.83
CA LEU A 178 13.10 -19.99 -20.13
C LEU A 178 12.73 -18.82 -21.04
N SER A 179 13.12 -18.90 -22.31
CA SER A 179 12.67 -17.94 -23.32
C SER A 179 11.28 -18.30 -23.85
N THR A 180 10.60 -17.36 -24.50
CA THR A 180 9.32 -17.61 -25.18
C THR A 180 9.41 -18.82 -26.11
N LYS A 181 10.46 -18.90 -26.95
CA LYS A 181 10.70 -20.03 -27.85
C LYS A 181 10.79 -21.37 -27.11
N MET A 182 11.55 -21.42 -26.00
CA MET A 182 11.65 -22.66 -25.21
C MET A 182 10.29 -23.09 -24.67
N ILE A 183 9.44 -22.14 -24.26
CA ILE A 183 8.08 -22.42 -23.80
C ILE A 183 7.20 -22.90 -24.95
N GLU A 184 7.31 -22.29 -26.14
CA GLU A 184 6.61 -22.73 -27.36
C GLU A 184 7.01 -24.15 -27.74
N ASP A 185 8.31 -24.46 -27.77
CA ASP A 185 8.81 -25.80 -28.10
C ASP A 185 8.27 -26.85 -27.11
N ILE A 186 8.28 -26.54 -25.79
CA ILE A 186 7.68 -27.39 -24.76
C ILE A 186 6.16 -27.58 -24.97
N ALA A 187 5.43 -26.49 -25.21
CA ALA A 187 3.98 -26.52 -25.35
C ALA A 187 3.53 -27.28 -26.60
N PHE A 188 4.26 -27.12 -27.71
CA PHE A 188 3.97 -27.76 -28.99
C PHE A 188 4.62 -29.15 -29.14
N LYS A 189 5.27 -29.68 -28.09
CA LYS A 189 6.00 -30.96 -28.09
C LYS A 189 6.95 -31.10 -29.29
N LYS A 190 7.66 -30.02 -29.62
CA LYS A 190 8.77 -30.06 -30.59
C LYS A 190 10.07 -30.36 -29.88
#